data_AF-A0A4V2E3J8-F1
#
_entry.id   AF-A0A4V2E3J8-F1
#
_cell.length_a   1.000
_cell.length_b   1.000
_cell.length_c   1.000
_cell.angle_alpha   90.00
_cell.angle_beta   90.00
_cell.angle_gamma   90.00
#
_symmetry.space_group_name_H-M   'P 1'
#
loop_
_entity.id
_entity.type
_entity.pdbx_description
1 polymer ?
#
loop_
_entity_poly.entity_id
_entity_poly.type
_entity_poly.pdbx_seq_one_letter_code
_entity_poly.pdbx_strand_id
1 'polypeptide(L)'
;MSPTPDSIKQLIESSDLGDRLRGVNQARELDPADGYRLIMQASHDENARVRYAAVSQLDTLGDQNRQETAKLLRHLLLNDPETDVQSAAADALGGLKLTEAFEELQSVYHATDEWLLKFSIVAALGELGDPRSFDLLAEALASDITLVSTAAIGSLGELGDPRAVPLLLPYVQADDWQIRHRVTQALGQFDSPEVKAALDQLSQDTSATVADAAKRHIPQ
;
A
#
# COMPACT_ATOMS: atom_id res chain seq x y z
N MET A 1 23.45 18.77 16.46
CA MET A 1 22.65 19.94 16.06
C MET A 1 21.46 19.40 15.29
N SER A 2 20.26 19.96 15.50
CA SER A 2 19.09 19.55 14.71
C SER A 2 19.32 19.86 13.23
N PRO A 3 18.88 19.00 12.30
CA PRO A 3 19.07 19.25 10.88
C PRO A 3 18.26 20.48 10.44
N THR A 4 18.85 21.29 9.56
CA THR A 4 18.20 22.43 8.91
C THR A 4 17.88 22.09 7.44
N PRO A 5 16.92 22.79 6.80
CA PRO A 5 16.64 22.60 5.38
C PRO A 5 17.89 22.74 4.50
N ASP A 6 18.75 23.71 4.79
CA ASP A 6 19.99 23.91 4.04
C ASP A 6 21.00 22.79 4.25
N SER A 7 21.16 22.28 5.48
CA SER A 7 22.08 21.15 5.72
C SER A 7 21.61 19.87 5.05
N ILE A 8 20.30 19.62 5.02
CA ILE A 8 19.73 18.45 4.34
C ILE A 8 19.84 18.62 2.83
N LYS A 9 19.60 19.82 2.31
CA LYS A 9 19.79 20.11 0.89
C LYS A 9 21.21 19.80 0.44
N GLN A 10 22.22 20.22 1.21
CA GLN A 10 23.62 19.90 0.92
C GLN A 10 23.89 18.39 0.88
N LEU A 11 23.25 17.62 1.77
CA LEU A 11 23.34 16.16 1.76
C LEU A 11 22.71 15.56 0.50
N ILE A 12 21.50 16.01 0.12
CA ILE A 12 20.78 15.53 -1.08
C ILE A 12 21.54 15.88 -2.36
N GLU A 13 22.27 16.99 -2.40
CA GLU A 13 23.07 17.41 -3.56
C GLU A 13 24.50 16.84 -3.58
N SER A 14 24.86 16.02 -2.58
CA SER A 14 26.20 15.43 -2.48
C SER A 14 26.47 14.40 -3.58
N SER A 15 27.71 14.34 -4.06
CA SER A 15 28.15 13.27 -4.95
C SER A 15 28.20 11.90 -4.26
N ASP A 16 28.27 11.88 -2.93
CA ASP A 16 28.28 10.64 -2.14
C ASP A 16 26.86 10.07 -1.97
N LEU A 17 26.66 8.81 -2.36
CA LEU A 17 25.37 8.13 -2.24
C LEU A 17 24.88 8.05 -0.78
N GLY A 18 25.80 7.82 0.16
CA GLY A 18 25.48 7.73 1.59
C GLY A 18 24.97 9.06 2.13
N ASP A 19 25.58 10.18 1.73
CA ASP A 19 25.09 11.53 2.03
C ASP A 19 23.68 11.75 1.52
N ARG A 20 23.41 11.45 0.24
CA ARG A 20 22.08 11.67 -0.34
C ARG A 20 21.00 10.88 0.39
N LEU A 21 21.27 9.60 0.68
CA LEU A 21 20.36 8.76 1.46
C LEU A 21 20.16 9.28 2.88
N ARG A 22 21.21 9.80 3.53
CA ARG A 22 21.08 10.44 4.85
C ARG A 22 20.23 11.71 4.77
N GLY A 23 20.43 12.53 3.75
CA GLY A 23 19.63 13.72 3.50
C GLY A 23 18.15 13.39 3.35
N VAL A 24 17.83 12.43 2.46
CA VAL A 24 16.44 11.96 2.27
C VAL A 24 15.84 11.44 3.56
N ASN A 25 16.59 10.65 4.35
CA ASN A 25 16.08 10.14 5.62
C ASN A 25 15.83 11.25 6.65
N GLN A 26 16.68 12.27 6.70
CA GLN A 26 16.54 13.40 7.63
C GLN A 26 15.46 14.40 7.21
N ALA A 27 15.03 14.42 5.95
CA ALA A 27 13.98 15.32 5.47
C ALA A 27 12.66 15.18 6.25
N ARG A 28 12.37 14.01 6.80
CA ARG A 28 11.21 13.75 7.69
C ARG A 28 11.24 14.53 9.01
N GLU A 29 12.40 15.03 9.42
CA GLU A 29 12.59 15.80 10.66
C GLU A 29 12.32 17.30 10.46
N LEU A 30 12.14 17.74 9.21
CA LEU A 30 11.83 19.12 8.87
C LEU A 30 10.33 19.42 9.02
N ASP A 31 10.00 20.70 8.94
CA ASP A 31 8.63 21.12 8.64
C ASP A 31 8.15 20.44 7.33
N PRO A 32 6.89 19.96 7.26
CA PRO A 32 6.39 19.23 6.10
C PRO A 32 6.57 19.94 4.76
N ALA A 33 6.47 21.27 4.70
CA ALA A 33 6.63 22.00 3.45
C ALA A 33 8.08 21.97 2.94
N ASP A 34 9.06 22.11 3.84
CA ASP A 34 10.48 22.00 3.52
C ASP A 34 10.87 20.55 3.19
N GLY A 35 10.38 19.60 3.98
CA GLY A 35 10.55 18.17 3.73
C GLY A 35 10.05 17.79 2.34
N TYR A 36 8.80 18.18 2.01
CA TYR A 36 8.20 17.92 0.69
C TYR A 36 9.05 18.45 -0.46
N ARG A 37 9.50 19.72 -0.39
CA ARG A 37 10.33 20.33 -1.43
C ARG A 37 11.62 19.54 -1.69
N LEU A 38 12.29 19.09 -0.62
CA LEU A 38 13.53 18.33 -0.72
C LEU A 38 13.30 16.89 -1.20
N ILE A 39 12.21 16.26 -0.79
CA ILE A 39 11.82 14.93 -1.23
C ILE A 39 11.42 14.92 -2.72
N MET A 40 10.71 15.94 -3.19
CA MET A 40 10.42 16.10 -4.62
C MET A 40 11.70 16.22 -5.46
N GLN A 41 12.72 16.92 -4.96
CA GLN A 41 14.04 16.98 -5.61
C GLN A 41 14.71 15.59 -5.65
N ALA A 42 14.78 14.90 -4.51
CA ALA A 42 15.42 13.59 -4.40
C ALA A 42 14.68 12.46 -5.17
N SER A 43 13.40 12.63 -5.46
CA SER A 43 12.62 11.67 -6.28
C SER A 43 13.09 11.61 -7.74
N HIS A 44 13.96 12.53 -8.16
CA HIS A 44 14.56 12.56 -9.50
C HIS A 44 16.05 12.16 -9.50
N ASP A 45 16.56 11.60 -8.40
CA ASP A 45 17.97 11.19 -8.31
C ASP A 45 18.34 10.13 -9.36
N GLU A 46 19.59 10.18 -9.84
CA GLU A 46 20.12 9.16 -10.76
C GLU A 46 20.10 7.76 -10.13
N ASN A 47 20.26 7.67 -8.80
CA ASN A 47 20.31 6.43 -8.07
C ASN A 47 18.90 6.03 -7.59
N ALA A 48 18.47 4.85 -8.00
CA ALA A 48 17.15 4.34 -7.67
C ALA A 48 16.90 4.16 -6.18
N ARG A 49 17.93 3.89 -5.37
CA ARG A 49 17.76 3.79 -3.91
C ARG A 49 17.40 5.13 -3.28
N VAL A 50 17.92 6.23 -3.84
CA VAL A 50 17.58 7.58 -3.40
C VAL A 50 16.15 7.92 -3.85
N ARG A 51 15.80 7.61 -5.11
CA ARG A 51 14.42 7.78 -5.59
C ARG A 51 13.41 7.00 -4.76
N TYR A 52 13.64 5.71 -4.54
CA TYR A 52 12.82 4.85 -3.68
C TYR A 52 12.62 5.47 -2.28
N ALA A 53 13.72 5.83 -1.60
CA ALA A 53 13.67 6.39 -0.26
C ALA A 53 12.96 7.76 -0.19
N ALA A 54 12.96 8.51 -1.28
CA ALA A 54 12.24 9.77 -1.41
C ALA A 54 10.74 9.52 -1.64
N VAL A 55 10.41 8.69 -2.63
CA VAL A 55 9.04 8.34 -3.02
C VAL A 55 8.29 7.68 -1.87
N SER A 56 8.96 6.84 -1.07
CA SER A 56 8.36 6.19 0.11
C SER A 56 8.01 7.15 1.25
N GLN A 57 8.25 8.45 1.12
CA GLN A 57 7.82 9.48 2.07
C GLN A 57 6.70 10.36 1.50
N LEU A 58 6.32 10.16 0.24
CA LEU A 58 5.29 10.97 -0.41
C LEU A 58 3.88 10.60 0.05
N ASP A 59 3.67 9.42 0.64
CA ASP A 59 2.41 9.06 1.30
C ASP A 59 2.01 10.03 2.43
N THR A 60 3.02 10.55 3.15
CA THR A 60 2.83 11.47 4.29
C THR A 60 3.04 12.93 3.93
N LEU A 61 3.92 13.22 2.96
CA LEU A 61 4.25 14.59 2.53
C LEU A 61 3.48 15.03 1.28
N GLY A 62 2.85 14.11 0.55
CA GLY A 62 2.31 14.35 -0.78
C GLY A 62 1.19 15.39 -0.85
N ASP A 63 0.44 15.55 0.25
CA ASP A 63 -0.64 16.53 0.36
C ASP A 63 -0.17 17.99 0.39
N GLN A 64 1.12 18.24 0.62
CA GLN A 64 1.68 19.60 0.52
C GLN A 64 1.48 20.20 -0.89
N ASN A 65 1.51 19.35 -1.93
CA ASN A 65 1.06 19.70 -3.27
C ASN A 65 0.57 18.46 -4.00
N ARG A 66 -0.69 18.10 -3.71
CA ARG A 66 -1.34 16.88 -4.21
C ARG A 66 -1.29 16.71 -5.72
N GLN A 67 -1.46 17.81 -6.47
CA GLN A 67 -1.48 17.76 -7.95
C GLN A 67 -0.11 17.40 -8.54
N GLU A 68 0.96 18.02 -8.05
CA GLU A 68 2.31 17.73 -8.53
C GLU A 68 2.79 16.35 -8.06
N THR A 69 2.45 15.97 -6.82
CA THR A 69 2.71 14.62 -6.30
C THR A 69 2.02 13.56 -7.16
N ALA A 70 0.74 13.74 -7.49
CA ALA A 70 0.00 12.79 -8.32
C ALA A 70 0.63 12.60 -9.71
N LYS A 71 1.08 13.70 -10.35
CA LYS A 71 1.78 13.64 -11.64
C LYS A 71 3.08 12.85 -11.53
N LEU A 72 3.89 13.14 -10.51
CA LEU A 72 5.17 12.45 -10.28
C LEU A 72 4.94 10.96 -10.03
N LEU A 73 4.06 10.59 -9.10
CA LEU A 73 3.82 9.19 -8.74
C LEU A 73 3.29 8.37 -9.92
N ARG A 74 2.33 8.92 -10.70
CA ARG A 74 1.84 8.28 -11.93
C ARG A 74 2.96 8.12 -12.97
N HIS A 75 3.83 9.13 -13.11
CA HIS A 75 4.99 9.03 -14.00
C HIS A 75 5.96 7.93 -13.57
N LEU A 76 6.34 7.88 -12.29
CA LEU A 76 7.27 6.88 -11.77
C LEU A 76 6.71 5.46 -11.85
N LEU A 77 5.43 5.26 -11.49
CA LEU A 77 4.75 3.97 -11.63
C LEU A 77 4.85 3.42 -13.06
N LEU A 78 4.67 4.27 -14.07
CA LEU A 78 4.67 3.86 -15.48
C LEU A 78 6.07 3.76 -16.09
N ASN A 79 7.05 4.55 -15.63
CA ASN A 79 8.27 4.81 -16.40
C ASN A 79 9.57 4.60 -15.63
N ASP A 80 9.56 4.45 -14.29
CA ASP A 80 10.80 4.20 -13.57
C ASP A 80 11.36 2.82 -13.96
N PRO A 81 12.66 2.71 -14.29
CA PRO A 81 13.25 1.44 -14.68
C PRO A 81 13.34 0.42 -13.54
N GLU A 82 13.25 0.87 -12.28
CA GLU A 82 13.42 0.01 -11.11
C GLU A 82 12.08 -0.28 -10.45
N THR A 83 11.74 -1.57 -10.38
CA THR A 83 10.48 -2.09 -9.84
C THR A 83 10.25 -1.66 -8.39
N ASP A 84 11.30 -1.51 -7.59
CA ASP A 84 11.20 -1.01 -6.21
C ASP A 84 10.64 0.43 -6.18
N VAL A 85 11.06 1.30 -7.11
CA VAL A 85 10.56 2.68 -7.21
C VAL A 85 9.12 2.70 -7.72
N GLN A 86 8.79 1.83 -8.69
CA GLN A 86 7.40 1.66 -9.15
C GLN A 86 6.48 1.20 -8.01
N SER A 87 6.96 0.28 -7.17
CA SER A 87 6.22 -0.25 -6.02
C SER A 87 6.00 0.84 -4.97
N ALA A 88 7.04 1.60 -4.62
CA ALA A 88 6.91 2.75 -3.72
C ALA A 88 5.96 3.81 -4.27
N ALA A 89 5.92 4.01 -5.60
CA ALA A 89 4.98 4.92 -6.23
C ALA A 89 3.53 4.41 -6.12
N ALA A 90 3.29 3.10 -6.33
CA ALA A 90 1.98 2.48 -6.12
C ALA A 90 1.51 2.64 -4.67
N ASP A 91 2.38 2.31 -3.70
CA ASP A 91 2.08 2.43 -2.27
C ASP A 91 1.68 3.89 -1.92
N ALA A 92 2.45 4.88 -2.39
CA ALA A 92 2.14 6.29 -2.15
C ALA A 92 0.84 6.76 -2.83
N LEU A 93 0.50 6.23 -4.01
CA LEU A 93 -0.78 6.52 -4.68
C LEU A 93 -1.98 6.01 -3.86
N GLY A 94 -1.85 4.81 -3.29
CA GLY A 94 -2.83 4.21 -2.38
C GLY A 94 -3.00 5.04 -1.09
N GLY A 95 -1.89 5.29 -0.38
CA GLY A 95 -1.89 6.03 0.89
C GLY A 95 -2.46 7.44 0.78
N LEU A 96 -2.22 8.14 -0.34
CA LEU A 96 -2.77 9.48 -0.63
C LEU A 96 -4.20 9.46 -1.23
N LYS A 97 -4.75 8.27 -1.48
CA LYS A 97 -6.06 8.05 -2.09
C LYS A 97 -6.22 8.80 -3.42
N LEU A 98 -5.20 8.71 -4.28
CA LEU A 98 -5.17 9.37 -5.59
C LEU A 98 -5.92 8.55 -6.64
N THR A 99 -7.24 8.50 -6.51
CA THR A 99 -8.15 7.67 -7.33
C THR A 99 -8.03 7.93 -8.84
N GLU A 100 -7.52 9.11 -9.24
CA GLU A 100 -7.20 9.41 -10.63
C GLU A 100 -6.11 8.52 -11.24
N ALA A 101 -5.34 7.77 -10.43
CA ALA A 101 -4.29 6.87 -10.87
C ALA A 101 -4.73 5.40 -11.07
N PHE A 102 -6.03 5.11 -10.91
CA PHE A 102 -6.57 3.75 -11.03
C PHE A 102 -6.21 3.09 -12.38
N GLU A 103 -6.35 3.82 -13.50
CA GLU A 103 -6.10 3.27 -14.84
C GLU A 103 -4.62 2.89 -15.01
N GLU A 104 -3.70 3.70 -14.48
CA GLU A 104 -2.27 3.38 -14.47
C GLU A 104 -1.95 2.17 -13.60
N LEU A 105 -2.51 2.08 -12.39
CA LEU A 105 -2.33 0.92 -11.50
C LEU A 105 -2.82 -0.37 -12.18
N GLN A 106 -4.00 -0.33 -12.80
CA GLN A 106 -4.55 -1.45 -13.56
C GLN A 106 -3.64 -1.83 -14.74
N SER A 107 -3.21 -0.84 -15.53
CA SER A 107 -2.35 -1.10 -16.69
C SER A 107 -1.03 -1.74 -16.29
N VAL A 108 -0.40 -1.28 -15.21
CA VAL A 108 0.88 -1.84 -14.74
C VAL A 108 0.71 -3.24 -14.16
N TYR A 109 -0.38 -3.49 -13.41
CA TYR A 109 -0.66 -4.82 -12.87
C TYR A 109 -0.71 -5.90 -13.95
N HIS A 110 -1.38 -5.62 -15.08
CA HIS A 110 -1.49 -6.57 -16.19
C HIS A 110 -0.22 -6.65 -17.06
N ALA A 111 0.61 -5.60 -17.07
CA ALA A 111 1.80 -5.56 -17.90
C ALA A 111 3.05 -6.18 -17.25
N THR A 112 3.08 -6.26 -15.91
CA THR A 112 4.23 -6.78 -15.16
C THR A 112 4.08 -8.26 -14.80
N ASP A 113 5.20 -8.97 -14.74
CA ASP A 113 5.30 -10.30 -14.12
C ASP A 113 5.94 -10.23 -12.71
N GLU A 114 6.42 -9.06 -12.30
CA GLU A 114 7.10 -8.87 -11.03
C GLU A 114 6.10 -8.94 -9.86
N TRP A 115 6.24 -9.99 -9.06
CA TRP A 115 5.29 -10.30 -7.99
C TRP A 115 5.22 -9.19 -6.92
N LEU A 116 6.33 -8.52 -6.64
CA LEU A 116 6.40 -7.45 -5.64
C LEU A 116 5.61 -6.22 -6.09
N LEU A 117 5.71 -5.85 -7.36
CA LEU A 117 4.93 -4.75 -7.92
C LEU A 117 3.44 -5.08 -7.97
N LYS A 118 3.07 -6.32 -8.32
CA LYS A 118 1.67 -6.78 -8.22
C LYS A 118 1.15 -6.70 -6.79
N PHE A 119 1.95 -7.11 -5.81
CA PHE A 119 1.60 -7.00 -4.40
C PHE A 119 1.35 -5.55 -3.99
N SER A 120 2.26 -4.62 -4.30
CA SER A 120 2.10 -3.20 -3.99
C SER A 120 0.89 -2.59 -4.68
N ILE A 121 0.63 -2.92 -5.95
CA ILE A 121 -0.57 -2.44 -6.65
C ILE A 121 -1.85 -2.96 -5.98
N VAL A 122 -1.90 -4.23 -5.59
CA VAL A 122 -3.06 -4.81 -4.91
C VAL A 122 -3.31 -4.13 -3.56
N ALA A 123 -2.27 -3.94 -2.76
CA ALA A 123 -2.36 -3.18 -1.51
C ALA A 123 -2.88 -1.76 -1.77
N ALA A 124 -2.26 -1.05 -2.72
CA ALA A 124 -2.64 0.31 -3.09
C ALA A 124 -4.10 0.41 -3.54
N LEU A 125 -4.62 -0.54 -4.32
CA LEU A 125 -6.02 -0.56 -4.78
C LEU A 125 -7.04 -0.66 -3.64
N GLY A 126 -6.70 -1.35 -2.55
CA GLY A 126 -7.49 -1.39 -1.33
C GLY A 126 -7.51 -0.04 -0.62
N GLU A 127 -6.33 0.51 -0.34
CA GLU A 127 -6.17 1.81 0.33
C GLU A 127 -6.75 2.99 -0.46
N LEU A 128 -6.68 2.92 -1.79
CA LEU A 128 -7.25 3.87 -2.74
C LEU A 128 -8.74 4.10 -2.50
N GLY A 129 -9.46 3.03 -2.11
CA GLY A 129 -10.89 3.06 -1.82
C GLY A 129 -11.78 3.34 -3.04
N ASP A 130 -11.25 3.21 -4.26
CA ASP A 130 -12.02 3.41 -5.48
C ASP A 130 -12.84 2.14 -5.81
N PRO A 131 -14.17 2.21 -5.98
CA PRO A 131 -15.00 1.04 -6.30
C PRO A 131 -14.59 0.29 -7.58
N ARG A 132 -13.88 0.95 -8.51
CA ARG A 132 -13.31 0.31 -9.72
C ARG A 132 -12.25 -0.74 -9.37
N SER A 133 -11.61 -0.65 -8.20
CA SER A 133 -10.63 -1.62 -7.70
C SER A 133 -11.18 -3.02 -7.52
N PHE A 134 -12.50 -3.18 -7.32
CA PHE A 134 -13.09 -4.47 -6.95
C PHE A 134 -12.74 -5.60 -7.94
N ASP A 135 -12.93 -5.37 -9.25
CA ASP A 135 -12.75 -6.43 -10.24
C ASP A 135 -11.28 -6.89 -10.31
N LEU A 136 -10.35 -5.95 -10.19
CA LEU A 136 -8.92 -6.25 -10.20
C LEU A 136 -8.44 -6.92 -8.90
N LEU A 137 -9.02 -6.54 -7.75
CA LEU A 137 -8.77 -7.23 -6.49
C LEU A 137 -9.33 -8.65 -6.49
N ALA A 138 -10.50 -8.87 -7.10
CA ALA A 138 -11.06 -10.21 -7.29
C ALA A 138 -10.20 -11.08 -8.22
N GLU A 139 -9.63 -10.50 -9.27
CA GLU A 139 -8.63 -11.17 -10.11
C GLU A 139 -7.37 -11.53 -9.30
N ALA A 140 -6.84 -10.58 -8.53
CA ALA A 140 -5.66 -10.80 -7.70
C ALA A 140 -5.86 -11.88 -6.62
N LEU A 141 -7.08 -12.01 -6.09
CA LEU A 141 -7.46 -13.08 -5.16
C LEU A 141 -7.30 -14.48 -5.78
N ALA A 142 -7.49 -14.59 -7.09
CA ALA A 142 -7.32 -15.83 -7.86
C ALA A 142 -5.88 -16.08 -8.33
N SER A 143 -4.92 -15.23 -7.93
CA SER A 143 -3.51 -15.37 -8.30
C SER A 143 -2.87 -16.62 -7.70
N ASP A 144 -2.07 -17.33 -8.50
CA ASP A 144 -1.22 -18.44 -8.07
C ASP A 144 -0.07 -17.99 -7.14
N ILE A 145 0.20 -16.69 -7.08
CA ILE A 145 1.20 -16.10 -6.19
C ILE A 145 0.54 -15.88 -4.83
N THR A 146 0.85 -16.72 -3.85
CA THR A 146 0.27 -16.69 -2.50
C THR A 146 0.32 -15.31 -1.83
N LEU A 147 1.42 -14.56 -2.02
CA LEU A 147 1.54 -13.21 -1.44
C LEU A 147 0.54 -12.22 -2.06
N VAL A 148 0.29 -12.31 -3.37
CA VAL A 148 -0.66 -11.44 -4.10
C VAL A 148 -2.10 -11.79 -3.73
N SER A 149 -2.45 -13.07 -3.70
CA SER A 149 -3.80 -13.50 -3.29
C SER A 149 -4.08 -13.20 -1.82
N THR A 150 -3.08 -13.33 -0.93
CA THR A 150 -3.21 -12.94 0.48
C THR A 150 -3.36 -11.43 0.65
N ALA A 151 -2.66 -10.61 -0.15
CA ALA A 151 -2.85 -9.17 -0.17
C ALA A 151 -4.28 -8.81 -0.58
N ALA A 152 -4.79 -9.46 -1.63
CA ALA A 152 -6.15 -9.24 -2.13
C ALA A 152 -7.23 -9.51 -1.07
N ILE A 153 -7.06 -10.51 -0.19
CA ILE A 153 -7.97 -10.74 0.95
C ILE A 153 -8.07 -9.49 1.83
N GLY A 154 -6.93 -8.90 2.19
CA GLY A 154 -6.88 -7.68 3.00
C GLY A 154 -7.48 -6.48 2.26
N SER A 155 -7.01 -6.24 1.03
CA SER A 155 -7.43 -5.10 0.21
C SER A 155 -8.91 -5.12 -0.16
N LEU A 156 -9.52 -6.30 -0.34
CA LEU A 156 -10.97 -6.43 -0.52
C LEU A 156 -11.75 -6.01 0.73
N GLY A 157 -11.23 -6.30 1.91
CA GLY A 157 -11.78 -5.82 3.18
C GLY A 157 -11.63 -4.30 3.32
N GLU A 158 -10.45 -3.76 3.03
CA GLU A 158 -10.17 -2.32 3.09
C GLU A 158 -11.00 -1.51 2.10
N LEU A 159 -11.22 -2.03 0.89
CA LEU A 159 -12.12 -1.43 -0.09
C LEU A 159 -13.56 -1.33 0.43
N GLY A 160 -13.99 -2.29 1.26
CA GLY A 160 -15.30 -2.30 1.90
C GLY A 160 -16.47 -2.56 0.96
N ASP A 161 -16.23 -3.04 -0.27
CA ASP A 161 -17.29 -3.39 -1.22
C ASP A 161 -17.98 -4.71 -0.80
N PRO A 162 -19.29 -4.72 -0.49
CA PRO A 162 -19.99 -5.92 -0.02
C PRO A 162 -19.94 -7.12 -0.98
N ARG A 163 -19.63 -6.90 -2.27
CA ARG A 163 -19.38 -7.98 -3.24
C ARG A 163 -18.19 -8.86 -2.84
N ALA A 164 -17.30 -8.38 -1.97
CA ALA A 164 -16.16 -9.13 -1.46
C ALA A 164 -16.57 -10.26 -0.50
N VAL A 165 -17.67 -10.11 0.26
CA VAL A 165 -18.10 -11.07 1.27
C VAL A 165 -18.17 -12.51 0.73
N PRO A 166 -18.88 -12.83 -0.36
CA PRO A 166 -18.92 -14.19 -0.89
C PRO A 166 -17.56 -14.71 -1.38
N LEU A 167 -16.64 -13.83 -1.78
CA LEU A 167 -15.28 -14.20 -2.19
C LEU A 167 -14.37 -14.51 -0.99
N LEU A 168 -14.61 -13.86 0.14
CA LEU A 168 -13.82 -13.98 1.36
C LEU A 168 -14.25 -15.17 2.23
N LEU A 169 -15.54 -15.51 2.29
CA LEU A 169 -16.07 -16.60 3.13
C LEU A 169 -15.35 -17.95 3.00
N PRO A 170 -14.89 -18.41 1.81
CA PRO A 170 -14.14 -19.67 1.69
C PRO A 170 -12.86 -19.70 2.54
N TYR A 171 -12.20 -18.55 2.75
CA TYR A 171 -10.93 -18.47 3.48
C TYR A 171 -11.09 -18.60 5.00
N VAL A 172 -12.32 -18.55 5.52
CA VAL A 172 -12.64 -18.79 6.94
C VAL A 172 -12.20 -20.19 7.39
N GLN A 173 -12.15 -21.14 6.46
CA GLN A 173 -11.75 -22.53 6.69
C GLN A 173 -10.36 -22.86 6.10
N ALA A 174 -9.55 -21.85 5.77
CA ALA A 174 -8.23 -22.08 5.20
C ALA A 174 -7.34 -22.86 6.20
N ASP A 175 -6.50 -23.78 5.70
CA ASP A 175 -5.60 -24.57 6.55
C ASP A 175 -4.59 -23.68 7.31
N ASP A 176 -4.08 -22.66 6.62
CA ASP A 176 -3.14 -21.69 7.19
C ASP A 176 -3.85 -20.68 8.10
N TRP A 177 -3.45 -20.65 9.37
CA TRP A 177 -3.98 -19.72 10.36
C TRP A 177 -3.70 -18.26 10.02
N GLN A 178 -2.64 -17.95 9.25
CA GLN A 178 -2.33 -16.59 8.81
C GLN A 178 -3.36 -16.09 7.80
N ILE A 179 -3.81 -16.98 6.90
CA ILE A 179 -4.90 -16.69 5.96
C ILE A 179 -6.21 -16.51 6.73
N ARG A 180 -6.53 -17.40 7.68
CA ARG A 180 -7.71 -17.25 8.54
C ARG A 180 -7.68 -15.93 9.32
N HIS A 181 -6.53 -15.54 9.87
CA HIS A 181 -6.39 -14.24 10.55
C HIS A 181 -6.63 -13.07 9.60
N ARG A 182 -6.08 -13.11 8.39
CA ARG A 182 -6.26 -12.06 7.39
C ARG A 182 -7.73 -11.91 6.97
N VAL A 183 -8.41 -13.01 6.69
CA VAL A 183 -9.84 -12.97 6.33
C VAL A 183 -10.70 -12.52 7.50
N THR A 184 -10.35 -12.85 8.76
CA THR A 184 -11.04 -12.32 9.94
C THR A 184 -10.99 -10.79 9.97
N GLN A 185 -9.82 -10.19 9.73
CA GLN A 185 -9.66 -8.74 9.69
C GLN A 185 -10.47 -8.10 8.56
N ALA A 186 -10.45 -8.72 7.37
CA ALA A 186 -11.19 -8.25 6.20
C ALA A 186 -12.71 -8.34 6.41
N LEU A 187 -13.22 -9.48 6.88
CA LEU A 187 -14.63 -9.68 7.20
C LEU A 187 -15.11 -8.72 8.28
N GLY A 188 -14.24 -8.34 9.22
CA GLY A 188 -14.52 -7.34 10.25
C GLY A 188 -14.88 -5.94 9.73
N GLN A 189 -14.67 -5.65 8.44
CA GLN A 189 -15.08 -4.40 7.78
C GLN A 189 -16.54 -4.42 7.28
N PHE A 190 -17.23 -5.55 7.38
CA PHE A 190 -18.58 -5.73 6.86
C PHE A 190 -19.58 -6.01 7.98
N ASP A 191 -20.82 -5.54 7.81
CA ASP A 191 -21.94 -5.86 8.70
C ASP A 191 -23.02 -6.62 7.93
N SER A 192 -22.91 -7.95 7.91
CA SER A 192 -23.92 -8.84 7.32
C SER A 192 -24.13 -10.09 8.18
N PRO A 193 -25.31 -10.75 8.10
CA PRO A 193 -25.55 -12.00 8.83
C PRO A 193 -24.52 -13.10 8.55
N GLU A 194 -24.08 -13.22 7.30
CA GLU A 194 -23.08 -14.19 6.85
C GLU A 194 -21.71 -13.92 7.48
N VAL A 195 -21.32 -12.65 7.53
CA VAL A 195 -20.09 -12.20 8.20
C VAL A 195 -20.14 -12.47 9.70
N LYS A 196 -21.27 -12.18 10.36
CA LYS A 196 -21.44 -12.46 11.80
C LYS A 196 -21.28 -13.95 12.10
N ALA A 197 -21.93 -14.81 11.32
CA ALA A 197 -21.78 -16.25 11.47
C ALA A 197 -20.33 -16.72 11.25
N ALA A 198 -19.63 -16.15 10.26
CA ALA A 198 -18.23 -16.46 10.02
C ALA A 198 -17.32 -16.01 11.18
N LEU A 199 -17.51 -14.80 11.71
CA LEU A 199 -16.75 -14.27 12.84
C LEU A 199 -17.04 -15.06 14.12
N ASP A 200 -18.29 -15.48 14.37
CA ASP A 200 -18.63 -16.36 15.49
C ASP A 200 -17.88 -17.69 15.40
N GLN A 201 -17.79 -18.28 14.20
CA GLN A 201 -17.01 -19.49 13.97
C GLN A 201 -15.52 -19.26 14.24
N LEU A 202 -14.95 -18.17 13.70
CA LEU A 202 -13.54 -17.81 13.87
C LEU A 202 -13.21 -17.44 15.33
N SER A 203 -14.19 -17.01 16.13
CA SER A 203 -13.99 -16.73 17.57
C SER A 203 -13.63 -17.98 18.38
N GLN A 204 -13.89 -19.16 17.81
CA GLN A 204 -13.57 -20.48 18.37
C GLN A 204 -12.41 -21.17 17.63
N ASP A 205 -11.64 -20.41 16.83
CA ASP A 205 -10.49 -20.94 16.10
C ASP A 205 -9.43 -21.54 17.03
N THR A 206 -8.73 -22.57 16.55
CA THR A 206 -7.65 -23.22 17.30
C THR A 206 -6.45 -22.30 17.50
N SER A 207 -6.24 -21.33 16.61
CA SER A 207 -5.28 -20.26 16.78
C SER A 207 -5.86 -19.15 17.64
N ALA A 208 -5.23 -18.90 18.79
CA ALA A 208 -5.61 -17.80 19.68
C ALA A 208 -5.58 -16.44 18.96
N THR A 209 -4.64 -16.22 18.04
CA THR A 209 -4.54 -14.97 17.26
C THR A 209 -5.77 -14.75 16.38
N VAL A 210 -6.30 -15.81 15.75
CA VAL A 210 -7.51 -15.73 14.93
C VAL A 210 -8.75 -15.54 15.82
N ALA A 211 -8.86 -16.34 16.87
CA ALA A 211 -9.97 -16.26 17.82
C ALA A 211 -10.10 -14.88 18.47
N ASP A 212 -8.98 -14.31 18.92
CA ASP A 212 -8.97 -12.99 19.56
C ASP A 212 -9.21 -11.86 18.57
N ALA A 213 -8.76 -11.99 17.32
CA ALA A 213 -9.12 -11.04 16.27
C ALA A 213 -10.63 -11.04 16.01
N ALA A 214 -11.24 -12.22 15.87
CA ALA A 214 -12.67 -12.35 15.58
C ALA A 214 -13.54 -11.78 16.71
N LYS A 215 -13.19 -12.05 17.97
CA LYS A 215 -13.90 -11.51 19.15
C LYS A 215 -13.92 -9.98 19.20
N ARG A 216 -12.94 -9.29 18.63
CA ARG A 216 -12.94 -7.81 18.58
C ARG A 216 -14.00 -7.24 17.64
N HIS A 217 -14.47 -8.04 16.68
CA HIS A 217 -15.48 -7.63 15.70
C HIS A 217 -16.90 -8.09 16.09
N ILE A 218 -17.05 -8.86 17.17
CA ILE A 218 -18.35 -9.27 17.71
C ILE A 218 -18.75 -8.26 18.81
N PRO A 219 -19.88 -7.54 18.68
CA PRO A 219 -20.35 -6.67 19.75
C PRO A 219 -20.64 -7.47 21.02
N GLN A 220 -20.29 -6.91 22.19
CA GLN A 220 -20.55 -7.50 23.50
C GLN A 220 -22.04 -7.56 23.84
#